data_AF-A0A093NLK9-F1
#
_entry.id   AF-A0A093NLK9-F1
#
_cell.length_a   1.000
_cell.length_b   1.000
_cell.length_c   1.000
_cell.angle_alpha   90.00
_cell.angle_beta   90.00
_cell.angle_gamma   90.00
#
_symmetry.space_group_name_H-M   'P 1'
#
loop_
_entity.id
_entity.type
_entity.pdbx_description
1 polymer ?
#
loop_
_entity_poly.entity_id
_entity_poly.type
_entity_poly.pdbx_seq_one_letter_code
_entity_poly.pdbx_strand_id
1 'polypeptide(L)'
;WTCCPNGWKRFQKSCYYVSDDKMPWAESVQNCTGMGSHLVVINSKAEQVFLTNELRQSRIGTNYYIGLRAQVVGHWQWVDQTPFNEMAAFWRTGEPS
;
A
#
# COMPACT_ATOMS: atom_id res chain seq x y z
N TRP A 1 -24.92 0.19 1.38
CA TRP A 1 -23.97 -0.26 2.42
C TRP A 1 -22.76 -0.87 1.74
N THR A 2 -21.58 -0.26 1.84
CA THR A 2 -20.32 -0.92 1.44
C THR A 2 -19.67 -1.50 2.69
N CYS A 3 -19.93 -2.78 2.93
CA CYS A 3 -19.26 -3.56 3.97
C CYS A 3 -17.92 -4.06 3.42
N CYS A 4 -16.85 -3.97 4.21
CA CYS A 4 -15.58 -4.61 3.86
C CYS A 4 -15.61 -6.09 4.25
N PRO A 5 -14.85 -6.97 3.57
CA PRO A 5 -14.72 -8.36 3.99
C PRO A 5 -14.18 -8.48 5.42
N ASN A 6 -14.44 -9.63 6.06
CA ASN A 6 -13.92 -9.88 7.42
C ASN A 6 -12.40 -9.79 7.46
N GLY A 7 -11.86 -9.09 8.47
CA GLY A 7 -10.42 -8.83 8.61
C GLY A 7 -9.93 -7.59 7.84
N TRP A 8 -10.75 -6.99 6.98
CA TRP A 8 -10.41 -5.76 6.27
C TRP A 8 -10.87 -4.53 7.04
N LYS A 9 -10.08 -3.45 6.95
CA LYS A 9 -10.38 -2.16 7.58
C LYS A 9 -10.92 -1.21 6.54
N ARG A 10 -12.04 -0.56 6.84
CA ARG A 10 -12.63 0.45 5.96
C ARG A 10 -12.00 1.80 6.22
N PHE A 11 -11.54 2.47 5.17
CA PHE A 11 -11.22 3.89 5.22
C PHE A 11 -11.78 4.57 3.96
N GLN A 12 -12.61 5.59 4.17
CA GLN A 12 -13.35 6.28 3.12
C GLN A 12 -14.15 5.31 2.22
N LYS A 13 -13.80 5.22 0.93
CA LYS A 13 -14.48 4.39 -0.08
C LYS A 13 -13.75 3.06 -0.35
N SER A 14 -12.67 2.77 0.38
CA SER A 14 -11.79 1.63 0.14
C SER A 14 -11.69 0.71 1.36
N CYS A 15 -11.31 -0.53 1.11
CA CYS A 15 -11.03 -1.54 2.12
C CYS A 15 -9.55 -1.90 2.07
N TYR A 16 -8.92 -2.03 3.24
CA TYR A 16 -7.49 -2.27 3.40
C TYR A 16 -7.25 -3.52 4.22
N TYR A 17 -6.27 -4.32 3.80
CA TYR A 17 -5.85 -5.52 4.50
C TYR A 17 -4.35 -5.44 4.78
N VAL A 18 -3.97 -5.77 6.01
CA VAL A 18 -2.58 -5.87 6.43
C VAL A 18 -2.25 -7.35 6.47
N SER A 19 -1.38 -7.80 5.56
CA SER A 19 -0.91 -9.18 5.55
C SER A 19 0.20 -9.37 6.59
N ASP A 20 0.14 -10.49 7.28
CA ASP A 20 1.18 -10.94 8.23
C ASP A 20 2.24 -11.83 7.54
N ASP A 21 1.97 -12.24 6.30
CA ASP A 21 2.86 -13.10 5.52
C ASP A 21 4.06 -12.33 4.97
N LYS A 22 5.24 -12.92 5.08
CA LYS A 22 6.48 -12.37 4.52
C LYS A 22 6.77 -13.01 3.18
N MET A 23 6.58 -12.24 2.12
CA MET A 23 6.86 -12.67 0.74
C MET A 23 7.48 -11.53 -0.07
N PRO A 24 8.24 -11.82 -1.14
CA PRO A 24 8.76 -10.80 -2.06
C PRO A 24 7.65 -9.91 -2.63
N TRP A 25 8.01 -8.71 -3.11
CA TRP A 25 7.05 -7.75 -3.68
C TRP A 25 6.20 -8.37 -4.82
N ALA A 26 6.83 -9.12 -5.73
CA ALA A 26 6.13 -9.72 -6.86
C ALA A 26 5.08 -10.76 -6.43
N GLU A 27 5.41 -11.59 -5.43
CA GLU A 27 4.47 -12.54 -4.84
C GLU A 27 3.36 -11.82 -4.07
N SER A 28 3.69 -10.71 -3.39
CA SER A 28 2.70 -9.87 -2.69
C SER A 28 1.66 -9.30 -3.66
N VAL A 29 2.08 -8.86 -4.85
CA VAL A 29 1.16 -8.41 -5.92
C VAL A 29 0.24 -9.54 -6.37
N GLN A 30 0.78 -10.74 -6.59
CA GLN A 30 -0.01 -11.89 -7.01
C GLN A 30 -1.02 -12.31 -5.93
N ASN A 31 -0.61 -12.30 -4.66
CA ASN A 31 -1.48 -12.61 -3.54
C ASN A 31 -2.64 -11.60 -3.43
N CYS A 32 -2.33 -10.29 -3.46
CA CYS A 32 -3.37 -9.25 -3.45
C CYS A 32 -4.33 -9.38 -4.64
N THR A 33 -3.81 -9.63 -5.84
CA THR A 33 -4.62 -9.86 -7.05
C THR A 33 -5.52 -11.09 -6.89
N GLY A 34 -5.00 -12.18 -6.33
CA GLY A 34 -5.75 -13.40 -6.04
C GLY A 34 -6.90 -13.18 -5.03
N MET A 35 -6.78 -12.21 -4.13
CA MET A 35 -7.85 -11.77 -3.24
C MET A 35 -8.86 -10.81 -3.88
N GLY A 36 -8.74 -10.52 -5.18
CA GLY A 36 -9.58 -9.52 -5.86
C GLY A 36 -9.24 -8.08 -5.47
N SER A 37 -7.98 -7.83 -5.09
CA SER A 37 -7.47 -6.54 -4.63
C SER A 37 -6.13 -6.20 -5.30
N HIS A 38 -5.47 -5.13 -4.86
CA HIS A 38 -4.11 -4.80 -5.27
C HIS A 38 -3.30 -4.31 -4.07
N LEU A 39 -1.97 -4.31 -4.19
CA LEU A 39 -1.12 -3.65 -3.20
C LEU A 39 -1.53 -2.18 -3.06
N VAL A 40 -1.46 -1.65 -1.84
CA VAL A 40 -2.04 -0.34 -1.51
C VAL A 40 -1.44 0.78 -2.37
N VAL A 41 -2.32 1.65 -2.87
CA VAL A 41 -1.99 2.86 -3.63
C VAL A 41 -2.35 4.04 -2.75
N ILE A 42 -1.36 4.89 -2.44
CA ILE A 42 -1.54 5.96 -1.47
C ILE A 42 -1.73 7.27 -2.22
N ASN A 43 -2.97 7.76 -2.23
CA ASN A 43 -3.36 8.94 -2.99
C ASN A 43 -3.57 10.19 -2.12
N SER A 44 -3.53 10.03 -0.79
CA SER A 44 -3.74 11.16 0.12
C SER A 44 -2.94 11.05 1.41
N LYS A 45 -2.65 12.21 2.01
CA LYS A 45 -2.04 12.27 3.34
C LYS A 45 -2.90 11.59 4.41
N ALA A 46 -4.22 11.68 4.28
CA ALA A 46 -5.15 11.06 5.22
C ALA A 46 -5.06 9.53 5.18
N GLU A 47 -4.91 8.96 3.98
CA GLU A 47 -4.68 7.53 3.77
C GLU A 47 -3.32 7.08 4.33
N GLN A 48 -2.25 7.84 4.07
CA GLN A 48 -0.93 7.59 4.66
C GLN A 48 -0.99 7.55 6.20
N VAL A 49 -1.69 8.51 6.82
CA VAL A 49 -1.85 8.56 8.29
C VAL A 49 -2.68 7.39 8.80
N PHE A 50 -3.78 7.05 8.13
CA PHE A 50 -4.61 5.90 8.48
C PHE A 50 -3.79 4.61 8.46
N LEU A 51 -3.09 4.32 7.36
CA LEU A 51 -2.24 3.13 7.24
C LEU A 51 -1.15 3.10 8.31
N THR A 52 -0.48 4.22 8.56
CA THR A 52 0.56 4.30 9.61
C THR A 52 0.01 3.93 10.98
N ASN A 53 -1.22 4.34 11.31
CA ASN A 53 -1.86 4.02 12.58
C ASN A 53 -2.32 2.56 12.67
N GLU A 54 -2.81 1.97 11.58
CA GLU A 54 -3.15 0.54 11.54
C GLU A 54 -1.89 -0.33 11.67
N LEU A 55 -0.80 0.03 10.99
CA LEU A 55 0.47 -0.71 11.06
C LEU A 55 1.12 -0.63 12.45
N ARG A 56 0.97 0.49 13.18
CA ARG A 56 1.42 0.61 14.59
C ARG A 56 0.72 -0.37 15.53
N GLN A 57 -0.50 -0.81 15.18
CA GLN A 57 -1.25 -1.80 15.95
C GLN A 57 -0.88 -3.23 15.54
N SER A 58 -0.28 -3.43 14.37
CA SER A 58 0.22 -4.74 13.93
C SER A 58 1.46 -5.14 14.74
N ARG A 59 1.53 -6.41 15.11
CA ARG A 59 2.59 -6.97 15.97
C ARG A 59 3.75 -7.56 15.16
N ILE A 60 3.67 -7.54 13.82
CA ILE A 60 4.40 -8.50 12.97
C ILE A 60 5.54 -7.88 12.15
N GLY A 61 5.62 -6.55 12.05
CA GLY A 61 6.80 -5.89 11.45
C GLY A 61 6.69 -4.36 11.33
N THR A 62 7.82 -3.73 10.98
CA THR A 62 7.94 -2.27 10.79
C THR A 62 7.93 -1.83 9.32
N ASN A 63 8.03 -2.76 8.37
CA ASN A 63 8.09 -2.48 6.95
C ASN A 63 7.10 -3.38 6.18
N TYR A 64 6.33 -2.78 5.29
CA TYR A 64 5.31 -3.43 4.47
C TYR A 64 5.49 -3.00 3.02
N TYR A 65 5.20 -3.92 2.09
CA TYR A 65 5.18 -3.57 0.67
C TYR A 65 3.94 -2.76 0.32
N ILE A 66 4.13 -1.76 -0.53
CA ILE A 66 3.07 -0.96 -1.15
C ILE A 66 3.09 -1.14 -2.66
N GLY A 67 2.06 -0.62 -3.33
CA GLY A 67 1.89 -0.74 -4.77
C GLY A 67 2.83 0.12 -5.62
N LEU A 68 3.70 0.93 -4.99
CA LEU A 68 4.63 1.80 -5.71
C LEU A 68 5.89 1.02 -6.08
N ARG A 69 6.25 1.02 -7.36
CA ARG A 69 7.49 0.38 -7.84
C ARG A 69 8.17 1.24 -8.90
N ALA A 70 9.50 1.31 -8.82
CA ALA A 70 10.33 1.85 -9.88
C ALA A 70 10.49 0.81 -11.00
N GLN A 71 10.10 1.15 -12.23
CA GLN A 71 10.46 0.35 -13.41
C GLN A 71 11.90 0.60 -13.83
N VAL A 72 12.30 1.87 -13.75
CA VAL A 72 13.66 2.38 -13.86
C VAL A 72 13.84 3.36 -12.71
N VAL A 73 15.06 3.54 -12.18
CA VAL A 73 15.33 4.54 -11.14
C VAL A 73 14.81 5.91 -11.63
N GLY A 74 14.01 6.57 -10.79
CA GLY A 74 13.33 7.83 -11.13
C GLY A 74 11.98 7.68 -11.85
N HIS A 75 11.63 6.50 -12.34
CA HIS A 75 10.35 6.23 -13.02
C HIS A 75 9.47 5.29 -12.17
N TRP A 76 8.65 5.91 -11.34
CA TRP A 76 7.75 5.24 -10.41
C TRP A 76 6.36 5.02 -11.00
N GLN A 77 5.80 3.84 -10.75
CA GLN A 77 4.45 3.48 -11.19
C GLN A 77 3.70 2.72 -10.09
N TRP A 78 2.41 3.05 -9.95
CA TRP A 78 1.49 2.31 -9.09
C TRP A 78 0.94 1.07 -9.80
N VAL A 79 0.68 0.01 -9.03
CA VAL A 79 0.10 -1.26 -9.55
C VAL A 79 -1.28 -1.10 -10.21
N ASP A 80 -2.03 -0.04 -9.88
CA ASP A 80 -3.36 0.26 -10.44
C ASP A 80 -3.32 1.21 -11.65
N GLN A 81 -2.12 1.56 -12.12
CA GLN A 81 -1.89 2.53 -13.20
C GLN A 81 -2.27 3.98 -12.86
N THR A 82 -2.56 4.29 -11.60
CA THR A 82 -2.74 5.68 -11.16
C THR A 82 -1.43 6.47 -11.41
N PRO A 83 -1.52 7.69 -11.97
CA PRO A 83 -0.34 8.52 -12.19
C PRO A 83 0.41 8.79 -10.89
N PHE A 84 1.73 8.57 -10.89
CA PHE A 84 2.56 8.93 -9.75
C PHE A 84 2.71 10.46 -9.67
N ASN A 85 2.48 11.02 -8.49
CA ASN A 85 2.69 12.43 -8.22
C ASN A 85 3.89 12.59 -7.28
N GLU A 86 5.02 13.03 -7.84
CA GLU A 86 6.27 13.25 -7.11
C GLU A 86 6.11 14.22 -5.94
N MET A 87 5.29 15.28 -6.09
CA MET A 87 5.07 16.28 -5.05
C MET A 87 4.24 15.75 -3.87
N ALA A 88 3.51 14.64 -4.08
CA ALA A 88 2.70 13.99 -3.06
C ALA A 88 3.37 12.75 -2.48
N ALA A 89 4.60 12.43 -2.90
CA ALA A 89 5.28 11.22 -2.47
C ALA A 89 5.70 11.31 -0.99
N PHE A 90 5.36 10.27 -0.22
CA PHE A 90 5.64 10.19 1.22
C PHE A 90 6.97 9.48 1.51
N TRP A 91 8.03 9.90 0.81
CA TRP A 91 9.36 9.33 0.99
C TRP A 91 9.91 9.59 2.40
N ARG A 92 10.69 8.62 2.91
CA ARG A 92 11.51 8.85 4.10
C ARG A 92 12.66 9.79 3.74
N THR A 93 13.22 10.47 4.73
CA THR A 93 14.41 11.32 4.52
C THR A 93 15.54 10.50 3.87
N GLY A 94 16.01 10.95 2.71
CA GLY A 94 17.06 10.29 1.93
C GLY A 94 16.54 9.36 0.81
N GLU A 95 15.23 9.17 0.68
CA GLU A 95 14.60 8.41 -0.40
C GLU A 95 13.87 9.36 -1.37
N PRO A 96 13.71 8.99 -2.66
CA PRO A 96 14.27 7.81 -3.31
C PRO A 96 15.75 8.02 -3.68
N SER A 97 16.62 7.00 -3.53
CA SER A 97 18.04 7.07 -3.90
C SER A 97 18.41 6.20 -5.11
#